data_AF-A0A8C1NV70-F1
#
_entry.id   AF-A0A8C1NV70-F1
#
_cell.length_a   1.000
_cell.length_b   1.000
_cell.length_c   1.000
_cell.angle_alpha   90.00
_cell.angle_beta   90.00
_cell.angle_gamma   90.00
#
_symmetry.space_group_name_H-M   'P 1'
#
loop_
_entity.id
_entity.type
_entity.pdbx_description
1 polymer ?
#
loop_
_entity_poly.entity_id
_entity_poly.type
_entity_poly.pdbx_seq_one_letter_code
_entity_poly.pdbx_strand_id
1 'polypeptide(L)'
;MLSLLPLSSPAHSVNVLCAVFGAGASGALCFTVCRVVGPGPGAVLAGGVFEVSKLVWQWSVVAEVFSLNNLFVGILFSLSACFHCAESVHHKKKFALWGALFCGLSLCNQHTLVLYVVIIIPWALLHLNTHNGLSLFGLVSLGMCFLAGFVPYIYLPISSYLNRARWSWGDQTSLHGLLTHLLRAEYGTFSLVPTDSLVFSSITVLSAEASVNVNTVCVTLIFFLSNILRCVFVWLIVTMVSIYSVFFAWRANLNIENPLLLGVECFWLQADAGVCVLAGLGLIWAVCWLNGRLGWGTLWNTGAWILTAGLITHRISLNQG
;
A
#
# COMPACT_ATOMS: atom_id res chain seq x y z
N MET A 1 -14.32 15.54 -10.84
CA MET A 1 -12.91 15.62 -11.28
C MET A 1 -12.79 15.55 -12.80
N LEU A 2 -13.45 14.61 -13.48
CA LEU A 2 -13.52 14.55 -14.96
C LEU A 2 -14.09 15.81 -15.65
N SER A 3 -14.92 16.60 -14.95
CA SER A 3 -15.46 17.87 -15.44
C SER A 3 -14.49 19.06 -15.35
N LEU A 4 -13.34 18.90 -14.67
CA LEU A 4 -12.35 19.97 -14.47
C LEU A 4 -11.30 20.03 -15.59
N LEU A 5 -11.28 19.04 -16.49
CA LEU A 5 -10.44 19.01 -17.70
C LEU A 5 -11.31 18.98 -18.97
N PRO A 6 -12.12 20.04 -19.22
CA PRO A 6 -13.16 20.06 -20.24
C PRO A 6 -12.66 19.94 -21.70
N LEU A 7 -11.35 19.92 -21.93
CA LEU A 7 -10.73 19.89 -23.26
C LEU A 7 -10.11 18.53 -23.63
N SER A 8 -10.25 17.50 -22.79
CA SER A 8 -9.61 16.19 -23.02
C SER A 8 -10.60 15.04 -23.11
N SER A 9 -10.25 13.98 -23.86
CA SER A 9 -11.06 12.76 -23.91
C SER A 9 -11.17 12.12 -22.52
N PRO A 10 -12.24 11.37 -22.20
CA PRO A 10 -12.36 10.67 -20.93
C PRO A 10 -11.14 9.78 -20.63
N ALA A 11 -10.59 9.12 -21.66
CA ALA A 11 -9.39 8.30 -21.53
C ALA A 11 -8.17 9.12 -21.08
N HIS A 12 -7.96 10.31 -21.65
CA HIS A 12 -6.89 11.19 -21.23
C HIS A 12 -7.06 11.66 -19.79
N SER A 13 -8.27 12.08 -19.41
CA SER A 13 -8.55 12.52 -18.05
C SER A 13 -8.33 11.41 -17.01
N VAL A 14 -8.73 10.18 -17.30
CA VAL A 14 -8.49 9.03 -16.41
C VAL A 14 -7.00 8.71 -16.33
N ASN A 15 -6.27 8.79 -17.44
CA ASN A 15 -4.82 8.55 -17.41
C ASN A 15 -4.08 9.61 -16.56
N VAL A 16 -4.42 10.89 -16.72
CA VAL A 16 -3.87 11.97 -15.86
C VAL A 16 -4.22 11.71 -14.39
N LEU A 17 -5.42 11.22 -14.10
CA LEU A 17 -5.83 10.89 -12.75
C LEU A 17 -4.98 9.74 -12.16
N CYS A 18 -4.71 8.69 -12.94
CA CYS A 18 -3.82 7.59 -12.54
C CYS A 18 -2.40 8.09 -12.24
N ALA A 19 -1.86 8.98 -13.07
CA ALA A 19 -0.54 9.58 -12.85
C ALA A 19 -0.51 10.43 -11.56
N VAL A 20 -1.57 11.21 -11.30
CA VAL A 20 -1.72 11.98 -10.05
C VAL A 20 -1.82 11.05 -8.83
N PHE A 21 -2.52 9.92 -8.94
CA PHE A 21 -2.61 8.95 -7.86
C PHE A 21 -1.27 8.25 -7.60
N GLY A 22 -0.51 7.89 -8.65
CA GLY A 22 0.85 7.36 -8.52
C GLY A 22 1.77 8.33 -7.78
N ALA A 23 1.86 9.57 -8.29
CA ALA A 23 2.64 10.62 -7.63
C ALA A 23 2.18 10.90 -6.18
N GLY A 24 0.87 10.88 -5.93
CA GLY A 24 0.30 11.00 -4.60
C GLY A 24 0.69 9.85 -3.66
N ALA A 25 0.73 8.61 -4.18
CA ALA A 25 1.19 7.44 -3.43
C ALA A 25 2.67 7.60 -3.04
N SER A 26 3.54 7.92 -4.01
CA SER A 26 4.96 8.19 -3.76
C SER A 26 5.18 9.28 -2.70
N GLY A 27 4.46 10.40 -2.83
CA GLY A 27 4.48 11.49 -1.85
C GLY A 27 4.03 11.05 -0.46
N ALA A 28 3.01 10.20 -0.37
CA ALA A 28 2.52 9.65 0.90
C ALA A 28 3.52 8.67 1.55
N LEU A 29 4.23 7.85 0.77
CA LEU A 29 5.30 6.99 1.30
C LEU A 29 6.49 7.81 1.81
N CYS A 30 6.89 8.84 1.06
CA CYS A 30 7.91 9.81 1.52
C CYS A 30 7.48 10.49 2.83
N PHE A 31 6.24 11.00 2.88
CA PHE A 31 5.68 11.61 4.09
C PHE A 31 5.64 10.63 5.27
N THR A 32 5.29 9.37 5.04
CA THR A 32 5.27 8.32 6.08
C THR A 32 6.63 8.23 6.77
N VAL A 33 7.72 8.13 5.99
CA VAL A 33 9.08 8.07 6.55
C VAL A 33 9.44 9.39 7.24
N CYS A 34 9.18 10.55 6.60
CA CYS A 34 9.38 11.86 7.19
C CYS A 34 8.68 12.00 8.55
N ARG A 35 7.48 11.44 8.70
CA ARG A 35 6.69 11.56 9.91
C ARG A 35 7.27 10.76 11.08
N VAL A 36 7.88 9.60 10.80
CA VAL A 36 8.43 8.69 11.81
C VAL A 36 9.84 9.08 12.22
N VAL A 37 10.70 9.48 11.27
CA VAL A 37 12.14 9.68 11.51
C VAL A 37 12.68 11.05 11.10
N GLY A 38 11.83 11.91 10.51
CA GLY A 38 12.21 13.22 10.02
C GLY A 38 12.58 13.24 8.52
N PRO A 39 12.66 14.43 7.91
CA PRO A 39 13.02 14.58 6.51
C PRO A 39 14.47 14.18 6.27
N GLY A 40 14.74 13.54 5.12
CA GLY A 40 16.09 13.11 4.77
C GLY A 40 16.15 12.13 3.60
N PRO A 41 17.34 11.57 3.34
CA PRO A 41 17.57 10.69 2.19
C PRO A 41 16.70 9.44 2.23
N GLY A 42 16.42 8.87 3.41
CA GLY A 42 15.53 7.71 3.53
C GLY A 42 14.08 7.97 3.12
N ALA A 43 13.56 9.19 3.33
CA ALA A 43 12.22 9.53 2.87
C ALA A 43 12.14 9.66 1.35
N VAL A 44 13.16 10.29 0.75
CA VAL A 44 13.30 10.37 -0.71
C VAL A 44 13.52 8.98 -1.31
N LEU A 45 14.27 8.10 -0.65
CA LEU A 45 14.45 6.72 -1.07
C LEU A 45 13.11 5.98 -1.14
N ALA A 46 12.29 6.06 -0.09
CA ALA A 46 11.02 5.34 -0.01
C ALA A 46 10.05 5.76 -1.12
N GLY A 47 9.82 7.06 -1.30
CA GLY A 47 8.93 7.55 -2.37
C GLY A 47 9.55 7.39 -3.76
N GLY A 48 10.84 7.69 -3.89
CA GLY A 48 11.56 7.71 -5.16
C GLY A 48 11.69 6.31 -5.77
N VAL A 49 12.22 5.35 -5.03
CA VAL A 49 12.40 3.96 -5.51
C VAL A 49 11.05 3.30 -5.82
N PHE A 50 10.01 3.61 -5.05
CA PHE A 50 8.66 3.14 -5.33
C PHE A 50 8.16 3.66 -6.68
N GLU A 51 8.18 4.98 -6.91
CA GLU A 51 7.63 5.58 -8.14
C GLU A 51 8.38 5.15 -9.40
N VAL A 52 9.72 5.04 -9.32
CA VAL A 52 10.55 4.63 -10.46
C VAL A 52 10.63 3.12 -10.63
N SER A 53 9.91 2.32 -9.83
CA SER A 53 9.77 0.89 -10.09
C SER A 53 9.03 0.69 -11.42
N LYS A 54 9.52 -0.22 -12.29
CA LYS A 54 8.87 -0.56 -13.57
C LYS A 54 7.38 -0.83 -13.40
N LEU A 55 7.04 -1.62 -12.39
CA LEU A 55 5.67 -2.03 -12.13
C LEU A 55 4.80 -0.85 -11.71
N VAL A 56 5.26 -0.04 -10.74
CA VAL A 56 4.52 1.14 -10.27
C VAL A 56 4.34 2.14 -11.41
N TRP A 57 5.40 2.44 -12.14
CA TRP A 57 5.39 3.37 -13.27
C TRP A 57 4.39 2.93 -14.35
N GLN A 58 4.43 1.65 -14.74
CA GLN A 58 3.51 1.10 -15.74
C GLN A 58 2.04 1.29 -15.35
N TRP A 59 1.70 1.04 -14.08
CA TRP A 59 0.31 1.18 -13.61
C TRP A 59 -0.08 2.62 -13.24
N SER A 60 0.87 3.55 -13.18
CA SER A 60 0.62 4.98 -13.05
C SER A 60 0.29 5.66 -14.39
N VAL A 61 0.68 5.07 -15.53
CA VAL A 61 0.45 5.64 -16.88
C VAL A 61 -0.64 4.92 -17.68
N VAL A 62 -1.37 4.00 -17.03
CA VAL A 62 -2.48 3.24 -17.62
C VAL A 62 -3.74 3.47 -16.79
N ALA A 63 -4.88 3.58 -17.47
CA ALA A 63 -6.19 3.87 -16.89
C ALA A 63 -6.78 2.66 -16.13
N GLU A 64 -6.15 2.31 -15.01
CA GLU A 64 -6.44 1.12 -14.20
C GLU A 64 -6.53 1.46 -12.71
N VAL A 65 -7.12 0.55 -11.92
CA VAL A 65 -7.46 0.78 -10.50
C VAL A 65 -6.26 0.71 -9.54
N PHE A 66 -5.09 0.28 -10.03
CA PHE A 66 -3.92 0.02 -9.20
C PHE A 66 -3.24 1.29 -8.66
N SER A 67 -3.21 2.38 -9.45
CA SER A 67 -2.65 3.65 -8.99
C SER A 67 -3.44 4.24 -7.82
N LEU A 68 -4.78 4.15 -7.87
CA LEU A 68 -5.66 4.53 -6.76
C LEU A 68 -5.45 3.61 -5.54
N ASN A 69 -5.24 2.30 -5.77
CA ASN A 69 -4.90 1.37 -4.69
C ASN A 69 -3.61 1.80 -3.97
N ASN A 70 -2.56 2.13 -4.73
CA ASN A 70 -1.28 2.58 -4.21
C ASN A 70 -1.43 3.86 -3.38
N LEU A 71 -2.26 4.80 -3.84
CA LEU A 71 -2.57 6.00 -3.08
C LEU A 71 -3.25 5.65 -1.75
N PHE A 72 -4.21 4.74 -1.73
CA PHE A 72 -4.83 4.30 -0.48
C PHE A 72 -3.83 3.63 0.47
N VAL A 73 -2.93 2.78 -0.03
CA VAL A 73 -1.85 2.19 0.76
C VAL A 73 -0.98 3.29 1.37
N GLY A 74 -0.56 4.28 0.57
CA GLY A 74 0.23 5.41 1.03
C GLY A 74 -0.47 6.27 2.08
N ILE A 75 -1.77 6.54 1.92
CA ILE A 75 -2.59 7.27 2.90
C ILE A 75 -2.71 6.48 4.20
N LEU A 76 -2.97 5.16 4.14
CA LEU A 76 -3.07 4.32 5.33
C LEU A 76 -1.75 4.26 6.09
N PHE A 77 -0.61 4.18 5.40
CA PHE A 77 0.71 4.27 6.01
C PHE A 77 0.96 5.64 6.66
N SER A 78 0.61 6.72 5.95
CA SER A 78 0.76 8.10 6.45
C SER A 78 -0.08 8.34 7.71
N LEU A 79 -1.34 7.88 7.70
CA LEU A 79 -2.24 7.98 8.85
C LEU A 79 -1.76 7.10 10.01
N SER A 80 -1.24 5.90 9.73
CA SER A 80 -0.68 5.02 10.74
C SER A 80 0.59 5.62 11.38
N ALA A 81 1.46 6.25 10.59
CA ALA A 81 2.62 6.98 11.09
C ALA A 81 2.20 8.19 11.94
N CYS A 82 1.23 8.98 11.47
CA CYS A 82 0.67 10.09 12.24
C CYS A 82 0.03 9.64 13.56
N PHE A 83 -0.72 8.54 13.55
CA PHE A 83 -1.31 7.93 14.74
C PHE A 83 -0.24 7.45 15.73
N HIS A 84 0.80 6.78 15.22
CA HIS A 84 1.91 6.29 16.02
C HIS A 84 2.65 7.45 16.71
N CYS A 85 3.03 8.46 15.94
CA CYS A 85 3.80 9.62 16.39
C CYS A 85 2.97 10.74 17.05
N ALA A 86 1.66 10.56 17.23
CA ALA A 86 0.81 11.51 17.94
C ALA A 86 1.02 11.39 19.45
N GLU A 87 1.33 12.51 20.12
CA GLU A 87 1.59 12.54 21.57
C GLU A 87 0.30 12.55 22.40
N SER A 88 -0.71 13.29 21.94
CA SER A 88 -1.99 13.39 22.66
C SER A 88 -3.00 12.33 22.20
N VAL A 89 -3.82 11.84 23.13
CA VAL A 89 -4.96 10.94 22.84
C VAL A 89 -5.95 11.56 21.85
N HIS A 90 -6.18 12.88 21.91
CA HIS A 90 -7.09 13.57 21.00
C HIS A 90 -6.62 13.47 19.53
N HIS A 91 -5.34 13.74 19.27
CA HIS A 91 -4.74 13.57 17.94
C HIS A 91 -4.76 12.10 17.49
N LYS A 92 -4.46 11.13 18.38
CA LYS A 92 -4.59 9.70 18.07
C LYS A 92 -6.02 9.34 17.61
N LYS A 93 -7.05 9.81 18.34
CA LYS A 93 -8.45 9.61 17.94
C LYS A 93 -8.75 10.21 16.56
N LYS A 94 -8.29 11.43 16.29
CA LYS A 94 -8.48 12.09 14.99
C LYS A 94 -7.90 11.25 13.84
N PHE A 95 -6.65 10.79 13.98
CA PHE A 95 -6.03 9.94 12.95
C PHE A 95 -6.69 8.57 12.85
N ALA A 96 -7.19 8.00 13.94
CA ALA A 96 -7.94 6.74 13.92
C ALA A 96 -9.29 6.88 13.19
N LEU A 97 -10.00 8.00 13.34
CA LEU A 97 -11.26 8.26 12.61
C LEU A 97 -11.03 8.39 11.10
N TRP A 98 -10.01 9.16 10.70
CA TRP A 98 -9.60 9.22 9.29
C TRP A 98 -9.12 7.87 8.78
N GLY A 99 -8.33 7.15 9.59
CA GLY A 99 -7.87 5.80 9.28
C GLY A 99 -9.03 4.84 9.04
N ALA A 100 -10.04 4.84 9.93
CA ALA A 100 -11.24 4.03 9.78
C ALA A 100 -11.98 4.34 8.47
N LEU A 101 -12.20 5.63 8.16
CA LEU A 101 -12.82 6.05 6.90
C LEU A 101 -12.04 5.53 5.67
N PHE A 102 -10.72 5.71 5.65
CA PHE A 102 -9.89 5.27 4.54
C PHE A 102 -9.73 3.75 4.46
N CYS A 103 -9.81 3.02 5.58
CA CYS A 103 -9.88 1.56 5.57
C CYS A 103 -11.17 1.06 4.88
N GLY A 104 -12.32 1.71 5.11
CA GLY A 104 -13.55 1.36 4.41
C GLY A 104 -13.49 1.73 2.93
N LEU A 105 -13.03 2.95 2.63
CA LEU A 105 -12.94 3.46 1.26
C LEU A 105 -11.97 2.65 0.39
N SER A 106 -10.86 2.20 0.96
CA SER A 106 -9.85 1.43 0.24
C SER A 106 -10.35 0.01 -0.12
N LEU A 107 -11.20 -0.59 0.72
CA LEU A 107 -11.87 -1.86 0.44
C LEU A 107 -12.90 -1.77 -0.70
N CYS A 108 -13.38 -0.56 -1.03
CA CYS A 108 -14.18 -0.34 -2.23
C CYS A 108 -13.36 -0.35 -3.53
N ASN A 109 -12.04 -0.17 -3.44
CA ASN A 109 -11.16 -0.17 -4.60
C ASN A 109 -10.58 -1.56 -4.86
N GLN A 110 -9.97 -2.18 -3.84
CA GLN A 110 -9.30 -3.46 -4.00
C GLN A 110 -9.49 -4.32 -2.74
N HIS A 111 -10.10 -5.49 -2.89
CA HIS A 111 -10.38 -6.41 -1.76
C HIS A 111 -9.11 -6.87 -1.03
N THR A 112 -7.97 -6.91 -1.71
CA THR A 112 -6.68 -7.38 -1.17
C THR A 112 -6.17 -6.51 -0.01
N LEU A 113 -6.63 -5.25 0.07
CA LEU A 113 -6.37 -4.36 1.20
C LEU A 113 -6.93 -4.89 2.53
N VAL A 114 -7.88 -5.84 2.51
CA VAL A 114 -8.38 -6.47 3.74
C VAL A 114 -7.23 -7.05 4.55
N LEU A 115 -6.18 -7.58 3.91
CA LEU A 115 -4.99 -8.13 4.58
C LEU A 115 -4.23 -7.07 5.39
N TYR A 116 -4.27 -5.81 4.98
CA TYR A 116 -3.68 -4.69 5.71
C TYR A 116 -4.65 -4.18 6.79
N VAL A 117 -5.92 -4.02 6.45
CA VAL A 117 -6.97 -3.49 7.34
C VAL A 117 -7.16 -4.36 8.58
N VAL A 118 -7.15 -5.70 8.45
CA VAL A 118 -7.30 -6.63 9.58
C VAL A 118 -6.14 -6.58 10.57
N ILE A 119 -5.00 -6.01 10.18
CA ILE A 119 -3.83 -5.83 11.06
C ILE A 119 -3.86 -4.42 11.67
N ILE A 120 -4.16 -3.40 10.86
CA ILE A 120 -4.23 -2.00 11.30
C ILE A 120 -5.32 -1.80 12.36
N ILE A 121 -6.52 -2.35 12.17
CA ILE A 121 -7.66 -2.10 13.08
C ILE A 121 -7.36 -2.61 14.49
N PRO A 122 -7.00 -3.89 14.72
CA PRO A 122 -6.68 -4.36 16.07
C PRO A 122 -5.50 -3.59 16.68
N TRP A 123 -4.46 -3.31 15.89
CA TRP A 123 -3.32 -2.52 16.37
C TRP A 123 -3.75 -1.13 16.87
N ALA A 124 -4.56 -0.39 16.10
CA ALA A 124 -5.02 0.94 16.47
C ALA A 124 -5.96 0.89 17.70
N LEU A 125 -6.86 -0.08 17.78
CA LEU A 125 -7.77 -0.26 18.91
C LEU A 125 -7.03 -0.61 20.19
N LEU A 126 -6.07 -1.54 20.13
CA LEU A 126 -5.21 -1.90 21.26
C LEU A 126 -4.43 -0.69 21.75
N HIS A 127 -3.82 0.09 20.84
CA HIS A 127 -3.05 1.27 21.19
C HIS A 127 -3.93 2.40 21.76
N LEU A 128 -5.17 2.57 21.29
CA LEU A 128 -6.12 3.51 21.91
C LEU A 128 -6.55 3.04 23.30
N ASN A 129 -6.76 1.74 23.48
CA ASN A 129 -7.17 1.16 24.76
C ASN A 129 -6.07 1.30 25.83
N THR A 130 -4.81 0.97 25.49
CA THR A 130 -3.68 1.10 26.42
C THR A 130 -3.43 2.53 26.90
N HIS A 131 -3.80 3.53 26.11
CA HIS A 131 -3.68 4.95 26.47
C HIS A 131 -4.98 5.55 27.05
N ASN A 132 -5.94 4.73 27.51
CA ASN A 132 -7.24 5.16 28.02
C ASN A 132 -8.02 6.08 27.04
N GLY A 133 -7.75 5.93 25.75
CA GLY A 133 -8.40 6.67 24.69
C GLY A 133 -9.69 6.02 24.19
N LEU A 134 -9.89 4.73 24.43
CA LEU A 134 -11.03 4.01 23.87
C LEU A 134 -12.25 4.11 24.80
N SER A 135 -13.35 4.66 24.30
CA SER A 135 -14.67 4.65 24.95
C SER A 135 -15.68 3.98 24.03
N LEU A 136 -16.83 3.54 24.56
CA LEU A 136 -17.91 2.97 23.73
C LEU A 136 -18.31 3.91 22.60
N PHE A 137 -18.50 5.20 22.91
CA PHE A 137 -18.81 6.22 21.91
C PHE A 137 -17.70 6.38 20.86
N GLY A 138 -16.43 6.30 21.29
CA GLY A 138 -15.29 6.30 20.37
C GLY A 138 -15.29 5.09 19.44
N LEU A 139 -15.61 3.90 19.96
CA LEU A 139 -15.69 2.67 19.17
C LEU A 139 -16.83 2.74 18.14
N VAL A 140 -18.00 3.21 18.56
CA VAL A 140 -19.14 3.46 17.65
C VAL A 140 -18.75 4.48 16.58
N SER A 141 -18.07 5.57 16.95
CA SER A 141 -17.62 6.58 16.00
C SER A 141 -16.64 6.01 14.96
N LEU A 142 -15.68 5.19 15.39
CA LEU A 142 -14.75 4.49 14.50
C LEU A 142 -15.50 3.54 13.54
N GLY A 143 -16.46 2.77 14.07
CA GLY A 143 -17.30 1.88 13.27
C GLY A 143 -18.11 2.66 12.22
N MET A 144 -18.74 3.77 12.61
CA MET A 144 -19.49 4.63 11.70
C MET A 144 -18.59 5.27 10.63
N CYS A 145 -17.38 5.72 10.98
CA CYS A 145 -16.42 6.21 9.99
C CYS A 145 -16.00 5.12 9.00
N PHE A 146 -15.71 3.90 9.50
CA PHE A 146 -15.40 2.77 8.63
C PHE A 146 -16.53 2.45 7.66
N LEU A 147 -17.77 2.37 8.17
CA LEU A 147 -18.97 2.15 7.35
C LEU A 147 -19.21 3.29 6.34
N ALA A 148 -18.95 4.54 6.72
CA ALA A 148 -19.02 5.69 5.81
C ALA A 148 -18.01 5.57 4.65
N GLY A 149 -16.91 4.83 4.82
CA GLY A 149 -15.99 4.52 3.74
C GLY A 149 -16.62 3.69 2.62
N PHE A 150 -17.66 2.90 2.91
CA PHE A 150 -18.36 2.06 1.94
C PHE A 150 -19.41 2.80 1.10
N VAL A 151 -19.55 4.12 1.28
CA VAL A 151 -20.48 4.94 0.50
C VAL A 151 -20.37 4.73 -1.02
N PRO A 152 -19.18 4.55 -1.63
CA PRO A 152 -19.09 4.26 -3.07
C PRO A 152 -19.86 3.01 -3.51
N TYR A 153 -19.97 1.96 -2.67
CA TYR A 153 -20.74 0.77 -3.03
C TYR A 153 -22.24 0.99 -3.08
N ILE A 154 -22.77 2.06 -2.47
CA ILE A 154 -24.18 2.44 -2.61
C ILE A 154 -24.51 2.79 -4.07
N TYR A 155 -23.52 3.23 -4.85
CA TYR A 155 -23.70 3.49 -6.28
C TYR A 155 -24.09 2.23 -7.06
N LEU A 156 -23.62 1.04 -6.67
CA LEU A 156 -23.88 -0.20 -7.38
C LEU A 156 -25.39 -0.52 -7.47
N PRO A 157 -26.14 -0.68 -6.36
CA PRO A 157 -27.58 -0.97 -6.43
C PRO A 157 -28.36 0.17 -7.08
N ILE A 158 -27.99 1.44 -6.85
CA ILE A 158 -28.65 2.60 -7.48
C ILE A 158 -28.48 2.55 -9.01
N SER A 159 -27.26 2.32 -9.48
CA SER A 159 -26.97 2.30 -10.92
C SER A 159 -27.61 1.09 -11.62
N SER A 160 -27.70 -0.05 -10.92
CA SER A 160 -28.38 -1.26 -11.39
C SER A 160 -29.90 -1.04 -11.48
N TYR A 161 -30.52 -0.49 -10.43
CA TYR A 161 -31.96 -0.18 -10.40
C TYR A 161 -32.38 0.85 -11.46
N LEU A 162 -31.57 1.89 -11.65
CA LEU A 162 -31.82 2.93 -12.65
C LEU A 162 -31.39 2.54 -14.07
N ASN A 163 -30.84 1.33 -14.25
CA ASN A 163 -30.32 0.82 -15.53
C ASN A 163 -29.31 1.81 -16.19
N ARG A 164 -28.50 2.47 -15.34
CA ARG A 164 -27.50 3.48 -15.74
C ARG A 164 -26.16 2.83 -16.10
N ALA A 165 -25.84 1.70 -15.48
CA ALA A 165 -24.61 0.98 -15.75
C ALA A 165 -24.69 0.32 -17.13
N ARG A 166 -23.83 0.73 -18.07
CA ARG A 166 -23.80 0.13 -19.42
C ARG A 166 -23.24 -1.30 -19.43
N TRP A 167 -22.39 -1.60 -18.44
CA TRP A 167 -21.73 -2.89 -18.25
C TRP A 167 -21.65 -3.16 -16.75
N SER A 168 -22.40 -4.15 -16.25
CA SER A 168 -22.32 -4.63 -14.87
C SER A 168 -22.16 -6.14 -14.86
N TRP A 169 -21.40 -6.66 -13.90
CA TRP A 169 -21.23 -8.10 -13.67
C TRP A 169 -22.22 -8.55 -12.61
N GLY A 170 -23.26 -9.26 -13.05
CA GLY A 170 -24.38 -9.68 -12.23
C GLY A 170 -25.44 -8.58 -12.02
N ASP A 171 -26.51 -8.93 -11.31
CA ASP A 171 -27.59 -8.03 -10.88
C ASP A 171 -27.38 -7.63 -9.42
N GLN A 172 -27.31 -6.32 -9.12
CA GLN A 172 -27.12 -5.80 -7.76
C GLN A 172 -28.38 -5.13 -7.20
N THR A 173 -29.54 -5.31 -7.83
CA THR A 173 -30.83 -4.77 -7.33
C THR A 173 -31.30 -5.44 -6.04
N SER A 174 -30.88 -6.69 -5.81
CA SER A 174 -31.19 -7.44 -4.60
C SER A 174 -30.01 -7.48 -3.62
N LEU A 175 -30.29 -7.65 -2.32
CA LEU A 175 -29.24 -7.82 -1.29
C LEU A 175 -28.35 -9.05 -1.60
N HIS A 176 -28.95 -10.13 -2.09
CA HIS A 176 -28.22 -11.33 -2.47
C HIS A 176 -27.24 -11.04 -3.61
N GLY A 177 -27.70 -10.37 -4.67
CA GLY A 177 -26.86 -9.99 -5.80
C GLY A 177 -25.73 -9.03 -5.41
N LEU A 178 -26.01 -8.05 -4.54
CA LEU A 178 -24.99 -7.18 -3.96
C LEU A 178 -23.95 -7.97 -3.15
N LEU A 179 -24.37 -8.91 -2.31
CA LEU A 179 -23.46 -9.75 -1.54
C LEU A 179 -22.63 -10.67 -2.44
N THR A 180 -23.22 -11.24 -3.48
CA THR A 180 -22.52 -12.05 -4.49
C THR A 180 -21.41 -11.25 -5.16
N HIS A 181 -21.70 -9.99 -5.54
CA HIS A 181 -20.71 -9.07 -6.10
C HIS A 181 -19.60 -8.71 -5.09
N LEU A 182 -19.98 -8.30 -3.88
CA LEU A 182 -19.05 -7.92 -2.81
C LEU A 182 -18.17 -9.08 -2.36
N LEU A 183 -18.68 -10.31 -2.34
CA LEU A 183 -17.90 -11.49 -1.98
C LEU A 183 -17.10 -12.04 -3.17
N ARG A 184 -17.17 -11.38 -4.34
CA ARG A 184 -16.55 -11.84 -5.58
C ARG A 184 -16.90 -13.31 -5.90
N ALA A 185 -18.11 -13.75 -5.54
CA ALA A 185 -18.49 -15.16 -5.65
C ALA A 185 -18.41 -15.67 -7.10
N GLU A 186 -18.73 -14.80 -8.07
CA GLU A 186 -18.67 -15.09 -9.51
C GLU A 186 -17.24 -15.26 -10.06
N TYR A 187 -16.23 -14.72 -9.35
CA TYR A 187 -14.82 -14.77 -9.77
C TYR A 187 -14.02 -15.89 -9.08
N GLY A 188 -14.67 -16.68 -8.21
CA GLY A 188 -13.99 -17.53 -7.25
C GLY A 188 -13.38 -16.68 -6.14
N THR A 189 -14.12 -16.49 -5.04
CA THR A 189 -13.72 -15.67 -3.87
C THR A 189 -12.27 -15.89 -3.44
N PHE A 190 -11.81 -17.13 -3.56
CA PHE A 190 -10.44 -17.54 -3.26
C PHE A 190 -9.78 -18.29 -4.42
N SER A 191 -10.01 -17.89 -5.67
CA SER A 191 -9.21 -18.34 -6.83
C SER A 191 -8.71 -17.13 -7.62
N LEU A 192 -7.44 -17.17 -8.05
CA LEU A 192 -6.88 -16.15 -8.96
C LEU A 192 -7.26 -16.47 -10.41
N VAL A 193 -7.29 -17.76 -10.76
CA VAL A 193 -7.88 -18.32 -11.98
C VAL A 193 -8.68 -19.56 -11.57
N PRO A 194 -9.93 -19.73 -12.03
CA PRO A 194 -10.67 -20.97 -11.84
C PRO A 194 -10.10 -22.05 -12.78
N THR A 195 -9.04 -22.73 -12.34
CA THR A 195 -8.49 -23.93 -13.02
C THR A 195 -8.25 -25.03 -12.00
N ASP A 196 -8.60 -26.27 -12.37
CA ASP A 196 -8.52 -27.47 -11.52
C ASP A 196 -7.09 -27.98 -11.28
N SER A 197 -6.08 -27.37 -11.89
CA SER A 197 -4.68 -27.76 -11.73
C SER A 197 -3.98 -26.88 -10.68
N LEU A 198 -3.86 -27.42 -9.46
CA LEU A 198 -2.96 -26.90 -8.42
C LEU A 198 -1.51 -27.10 -8.86
N VAL A 199 -0.99 -26.19 -9.68
CA VAL A 199 0.44 -26.14 -9.98
C VAL A 199 1.12 -25.41 -8.82
N PHE A 200 1.79 -26.18 -7.95
CA PHE A 200 2.69 -25.65 -6.91
C PHE A 200 3.98 -25.14 -7.56
N SER A 201 3.93 -23.98 -8.22
CA SER A 201 5.08 -23.21 -8.71
C SER A 201 5.46 -22.07 -7.75
N SER A 202 5.16 -22.21 -6.46
CA SER A 202 5.29 -21.14 -5.45
C SER A 202 6.72 -20.63 -5.23
N ILE A 203 7.75 -21.39 -5.61
CA ILE A 203 9.16 -21.04 -5.32
C ILE A 203 9.76 -20.14 -6.41
N THR A 204 9.33 -20.28 -7.66
CA THR A 204 9.91 -19.53 -8.80
C THR A 204 9.38 -18.09 -8.89
N VAL A 205 8.11 -17.86 -8.56
CA VAL A 205 7.53 -16.50 -8.42
C VAL A 205 8.23 -15.73 -7.31
N LEU A 206 8.40 -16.36 -6.15
CA LEU A 206 9.08 -15.76 -5.00
C LEU A 206 10.55 -15.42 -5.31
N SER A 207 11.23 -16.26 -6.10
CA SER A 207 12.65 -16.05 -6.46
C SER A 207 12.86 -14.94 -7.50
N ALA A 208 11.93 -14.77 -8.44
CA ALA A 208 12.02 -13.72 -9.46
C ALA A 208 11.85 -12.33 -8.82
N GLU A 209 10.93 -12.18 -7.88
CA GLU A 209 10.72 -10.93 -7.14
C GLU A 209 11.75 -10.66 -6.06
N ALA A 210 12.22 -11.71 -5.39
CA ALA A 210 13.33 -11.61 -4.46
C ALA A 210 14.53 -10.94 -5.15
N SER A 211 14.87 -11.31 -6.39
CA SER A 211 16.06 -10.77 -7.06
C SER A 211 16.06 -9.23 -7.24
N VAL A 212 14.89 -8.61 -7.42
CA VAL A 212 14.77 -7.17 -7.68
C VAL A 212 14.69 -6.38 -6.37
N ASN A 213 14.07 -6.90 -5.30
CA ASN A 213 13.94 -6.22 -4.00
C ASN A 213 15.07 -6.54 -2.99
N VAL A 214 15.67 -7.73 -3.06
CA VAL A 214 16.64 -8.23 -2.06
C VAL A 214 17.91 -7.37 -2.01
N ASN A 215 18.40 -6.82 -3.12
CA ASN A 215 19.61 -5.99 -3.09
C ASN A 215 19.40 -4.63 -2.40
N THR A 216 18.20 -4.04 -2.47
CA THR A 216 17.88 -2.76 -1.80
C THR A 216 17.57 -2.96 -0.30
N VAL A 217 17.02 -4.13 0.02
CA VAL A 217 16.55 -4.52 1.37
C VAL A 217 17.67 -5.16 2.21
N CYS A 218 18.57 -5.95 1.61
CA CYS A 218 19.69 -6.58 2.32
C CYS A 218 20.74 -5.57 2.79
N VAL A 219 20.99 -4.50 2.04
CA VAL A 219 21.96 -3.47 2.45
C VAL A 219 21.45 -2.66 3.65
N THR A 220 20.14 -2.58 3.86
CA THR A 220 19.52 -1.83 4.97
C THR A 220 19.13 -2.70 6.18
N LEU A 221 18.93 -4.01 6.01
CA LEU A 221 18.55 -4.93 7.10
C LEU A 221 19.71 -5.41 7.97
N ILE A 222 20.92 -5.58 7.40
CA ILE A 222 22.02 -6.27 8.10
C ILE A 222 22.58 -5.48 9.30
N PHE A 223 22.38 -4.16 9.36
CA PHE A 223 22.90 -3.31 10.44
C PHE A 223 21.85 -2.85 11.46
N PHE A 224 20.64 -3.40 11.39
CA PHE A 224 19.42 -2.68 11.78
C PHE A 224 18.50 -3.45 12.75
N LEU A 225 18.97 -4.53 13.38
CA LEU A 225 18.13 -5.29 14.33
C LEU A 225 17.83 -4.54 15.64
N SER A 226 18.74 -3.71 16.15
CA SER A 226 18.59 -3.13 17.50
C SER A 226 17.46 -2.08 17.62
N ASN A 227 17.19 -1.31 16.55
CA ASN A 227 16.15 -0.27 16.53
C ASN A 227 14.80 -0.80 16.01
N ILE A 228 14.79 -1.81 15.12
CA ILE A 228 13.55 -2.48 14.68
C ILE A 228 12.79 -3.07 15.86
N LEU A 229 13.49 -3.73 16.78
CA LEU A 229 12.87 -4.38 17.92
C LEU A 229 12.08 -3.42 18.82
N ARG A 230 12.36 -2.12 18.75
CA ARG A 230 11.75 -1.10 19.62
C ARG A 230 10.63 -0.31 18.94
N CYS A 231 10.55 -0.32 17.61
CA CYS A 231 9.57 0.47 16.87
C CYS A 231 8.35 -0.36 16.48
N VAL A 232 7.26 -0.24 17.26
CA VAL A 232 5.99 -0.95 17.01
C VAL A 232 5.44 -0.66 15.60
N PHE A 233 5.65 0.54 15.07
CA PHE A 233 5.23 0.89 13.70
C PHE A 233 5.95 0.05 12.63
N VAL A 234 7.23 -0.27 12.81
CA VAL A 234 7.94 -1.14 11.87
C VAL A 234 7.38 -2.55 11.91
N TRP A 235 7.10 -3.09 13.09
CA TRP A 235 6.47 -4.40 13.22
C TRP A 235 5.10 -4.45 12.54
N LEU A 236 4.30 -3.39 12.66
CA LEU A 236 3.04 -3.27 11.92
C LEU A 236 3.26 -3.46 10.41
N ILE A 237 4.17 -2.68 9.81
CA ILE A 237 4.45 -2.75 8.37
C ILE A 237 5.04 -4.11 7.96
N VAL A 238 5.97 -4.66 8.74
CA VAL A 238 6.57 -5.98 8.48
C VAL A 238 5.49 -7.07 8.50
N THR A 239 4.64 -7.11 9.54
CA THR A 239 3.55 -8.08 9.63
C THR A 239 2.58 -7.95 8.46
N MET A 240 2.24 -6.72 8.06
CA MET A 240 1.39 -6.47 6.90
C MET A 240 2.00 -7.00 5.61
N VAL A 241 3.24 -6.63 5.29
CA VAL A 241 3.96 -7.08 4.10
C VAL A 241 4.11 -8.60 4.11
N SER A 242 4.52 -9.20 5.23
CA SER A 242 4.71 -10.65 5.33
C SER A 242 3.40 -11.41 5.09
N ILE A 243 2.30 -11.02 5.74
CA ILE A 243 1.00 -11.69 5.55
C ILE A 243 0.53 -11.53 4.11
N TYR A 244 0.69 -10.34 3.53
CA TYR A 244 0.33 -10.07 2.13
C TYR A 244 1.14 -10.93 1.15
N SER A 245 2.47 -10.94 1.28
CA SER A 245 3.36 -11.72 0.43
C SER A 245 3.12 -13.22 0.58
N VAL A 246 2.90 -13.74 1.79
CA VAL A 246 2.55 -15.16 2.01
C VAL A 246 1.21 -15.50 1.39
N PHE A 247 0.20 -14.64 1.54
CA PHE A 247 -1.10 -14.84 0.91
C PHE A 247 -0.98 -14.92 -0.61
N PHE A 248 -0.25 -14.02 -1.25
CA PHE A 248 -0.08 -14.04 -2.70
C PHE A 248 0.84 -15.18 -3.18
N ALA A 249 1.90 -15.51 -2.44
CA ALA A 249 2.73 -16.67 -2.75
C ALA A 249 1.94 -17.99 -2.66
N TRP A 250 1.04 -18.11 -1.67
CA TRP A 250 0.14 -19.26 -1.54
C TRP A 250 -0.88 -19.30 -2.69
N ARG A 251 -1.31 -18.15 -3.20
CA ARG A 251 -2.38 -18.04 -4.19
C ARG A 251 -1.90 -17.94 -5.64
N ALA A 252 -0.60 -17.71 -5.84
CA ALA A 252 0.07 -17.74 -7.13
C ALA A 252 0.13 -19.17 -7.69
N ASN A 253 -1.03 -19.70 -8.09
CA ASN A 253 -1.20 -20.99 -8.76
C ASN A 253 -0.96 -20.88 -10.28
N LEU A 254 -0.02 -20.04 -10.71
CA LEU A 254 0.11 -19.66 -12.12
C LEU A 254 1.37 -20.23 -12.75
N ASN A 255 1.24 -20.73 -13.97
CA ASN A 255 2.37 -21.07 -14.80
C ASN A 255 2.96 -19.77 -15.41
N ILE A 256 4.09 -19.31 -14.86
CA ILE A 256 4.80 -18.09 -15.29
C ILE A 256 5.32 -18.20 -16.74
N GLU A 257 5.38 -19.41 -17.30
CA GLU A 257 5.79 -19.62 -18.70
C GLU A 257 4.80 -19.03 -19.71
N ASN A 258 3.56 -18.75 -19.29
CA ASN A 258 2.57 -18.15 -20.17
C ASN A 258 2.62 -16.60 -20.07
N PRO A 259 3.00 -15.89 -21.16
CA PRO A 259 3.09 -14.43 -21.14
C PRO A 259 1.74 -13.72 -20.88
N LEU A 260 0.61 -14.42 -21.01
CA LEU A 260 -0.72 -13.91 -20.63
C LEU A 260 -0.91 -13.78 -19.11
N LEU A 261 -0.11 -14.48 -18.29
CA LEU A 261 -0.22 -14.48 -16.82
C LEU A 261 0.73 -13.49 -16.13
N LEU A 262 1.59 -12.79 -16.89
CA LEU A 262 2.45 -11.70 -16.40
C LEU A 262 1.68 -10.53 -15.79
N GLY A 263 0.41 -10.35 -16.16
CA GLY A 263 -0.45 -9.32 -15.59
C GLY A 263 -0.67 -9.46 -14.07
N VAL A 264 -0.34 -10.60 -13.46
CA VAL A 264 -0.50 -10.85 -12.02
C VAL A 264 0.61 -10.21 -11.17
N GLU A 265 1.67 -9.71 -11.81
CA GLU A 265 2.71 -8.92 -11.13
C GLU A 265 2.13 -7.68 -10.43
N CYS A 266 1.01 -7.13 -10.93
CA CYS A 266 0.34 -5.97 -10.34
C CYS A 266 -0.12 -6.17 -8.89
N PHE A 267 -0.28 -7.42 -8.44
CA PHE A 267 -0.62 -7.69 -7.05
C PHE A 267 0.53 -7.42 -6.08
N TRP A 268 1.77 -7.26 -6.54
CA TRP A 268 2.91 -7.06 -5.65
C TRP A 268 3.20 -5.59 -5.30
N LEU A 269 2.54 -4.66 -6.00
CA LEU A 269 2.61 -3.21 -5.75
C LEU A 269 2.43 -2.83 -4.26
N GLN A 270 1.50 -3.50 -3.58
CA GLN A 270 1.19 -3.21 -2.18
C GLN A 270 2.29 -3.70 -1.22
N ALA A 271 2.97 -4.81 -1.54
CA ALA A 271 4.13 -5.28 -0.79
C ALA A 271 5.33 -4.35 -1.03
N ASP A 272 5.57 -3.96 -2.28
CA ASP A 272 6.63 -3.03 -2.68
C ASP A 272 6.55 -1.71 -1.92
N ALA A 273 5.35 -1.15 -1.75
CA ALA A 273 5.15 0.07 -0.96
C ALA A 273 5.66 -0.08 0.48
N GLY A 274 5.36 -1.21 1.13
CA GLY A 274 5.82 -1.51 2.48
C GLY A 274 7.32 -1.70 2.56
N VAL A 275 7.89 -2.43 1.60
CA VAL A 275 9.35 -2.63 1.48
C VAL A 275 10.09 -1.31 1.30
N CYS A 276 9.59 -0.41 0.45
CA CYS A 276 10.19 0.90 0.22
C CYS A 276 10.20 1.77 1.50
N VAL A 277 9.10 1.78 2.27
CA VAL A 277 9.05 2.47 3.57
C VAL A 277 10.05 1.87 4.56
N LEU A 278 10.13 0.54 4.64
CA LEU A 278 11.09 -0.14 5.51
C LEU A 278 12.54 0.17 5.13
N ALA A 279 12.86 0.21 3.82
CA ALA A 279 14.18 0.60 3.34
C ALA A 279 14.53 2.05 3.69
N GLY A 280 13.56 2.97 3.57
CA GLY A 280 13.73 4.37 3.94
C GLY A 280 13.99 4.59 5.43
N LEU A 281 13.23 3.92 6.29
CA LEU A 281 13.48 3.89 7.75
C LEU A 281 14.84 3.24 8.05
N GLY A 282 15.13 2.13 7.36
CA GLY A 282 16.39 1.40 7.27
C GLY A 282 17.61 2.31 7.17
N LEU A 283 17.60 3.12 6.11
CA LEU A 283 18.70 4.03 5.81
C LEU A 283 18.91 5.07 6.90
N ILE A 284 17.83 5.68 7.41
CA ILE A 284 17.94 6.76 8.39
C ILE A 284 18.45 6.24 9.74
N TRP A 285 17.94 5.13 10.29
CA TRP A 285 18.53 4.65 11.55
C TRP A 285 19.93 4.07 11.37
N ALA A 286 20.30 3.56 10.19
CA ALA A 286 21.68 3.18 9.91
C ALA A 286 22.61 4.40 10.00
N VAL A 287 22.23 5.53 9.40
CA VAL A 287 22.97 6.81 9.51
C VAL A 287 23.06 7.28 10.97
N CYS A 288 21.94 7.28 11.70
CA CYS A 288 21.93 7.68 13.11
C CYS A 288 22.83 6.79 13.97
N TRP A 289 22.81 5.47 13.73
CA TRP A 289 23.63 4.51 14.45
C TRP A 289 25.12 4.69 14.14
N LEU A 290 25.49 4.84 12.87
CA LEU A 290 26.87 5.07 12.44
C LEU A 290 27.41 6.37 13.03
N ASN A 291 26.62 7.45 12.99
CA ASN A 291 26.99 8.72 13.61
C ASN A 291 27.17 8.59 15.13
N GLY A 292 26.30 7.84 15.81
CA GLY A 292 26.39 7.62 17.26
C GLY A 292 27.59 6.75 17.68
N ARG A 293 28.10 5.87 16.81
CA ARG A 293 29.22 4.96 17.09
C ARG A 293 30.58 5.48 16.64
N LEU A 294 30.65 6.05 15.44
CA LEU A 294 31.90 6.41 14.76
C LEU A 294 32.11 7.92 14.67
N GLY A 295 31.11 8.74 15.01
CA GLY A 295 31.11 10.17 14.73
C GLY A 295 30.93 10.48 13.23
N TRP A 296 31.16 11.72 12.82
CA TRP A 296 31.12 12.19 11.42
C TRP A 296 29.75 12.20 10.74
N GLY A 297 28.74 12.75 11.41
CA GLY A 297 27.36 12.82 10.90
C GLY A 297 27.23 13.39 9.48
N THR A 298 28.02 14.39 9.12
CA THR A 298 28.04 14.95 7.75
C THR A 298 28.44 13.91 6.70
N LEU A 299 29.44 13.08 6.98
CA LEU A 299 29.91 12.06 6.04
C LEU A 299 28.85 10.98 5.82
N TRP A 300 28.24 10.48 6.89
CA TRP A 300 27.19 9.46 6.79
C TRP A 300 25.93 9.98 6.11
N ASN A 301 25.53 11.23 6.39
CA ASN A 301 24.39 11.84 5.74
C ASN A 301 24.64 12.07 4.25
N THR A 302 25.82 12.57 3.87
CA THR A 302 26.22 12.71 2.46
C THR A 302 26.27 11.36 1.76
N GLY A 303 26.84 10.33 2.39
CA GLY A 303 26.86 8.96 1.87
C GLY A 303 25.45 8.41 1.63
N ALA A 304 24.50 8.68 2.54
CA ALA A 304 23.11 8.26 2.39
C ALA A 304 22.39 8.97 1.23
N TRP A 305 22.68 10.25 0.98
CA TRP A 305 22.17 10.96 -0.19
C TRP A 305 22.73 10.39 -1.49
N ILE A 306 24.04 10.12 -1.54
CA ILE A 306 24.69 9.49 -2.71
C ILE A 306 24.07 8.10 -2.97
N LEU A 307 23.90 7.28 -1.92
CA LEU A 307 23.27 5.97 -2.04
C LEU A 307 21.83 6.09 -2.55
N THR A 308 21.05 7.04 -2.02
CA THR A 308 19.66 7.26 -2.44
C THR A 308 19.58 7.65 -3.90
N ALA A 309 20.38 8.62 -4.34
CA ALA A 309 20.43 9.05 -5.73
C ALA A 309 20.91 7.91 -6.65
N GLY A 310 21.91 7.14 -6.22
CA GLY A 310 22.42 5.98 -6.95
C GLY A 310 21.38 4.89 -7.15
N LEU A 311 20.62 4.54 -6.10
CA LEU A 311 19.57 3.51 -6.17
C LEU A 311 18.40 3.95 -7.07
N ILE A 312 17.96 5.21 -6.98
CA ILE A 312 16.92 5.75 -7.87
C ILE A 312 17.39 5.74 -9.32
N THR A 313 18.62 6.22 -9.58
CA THR A 313 19.20 6.24 -10.95
C THR A 313 19.35 4.83 -11.52
N HIS A 314 19.83 3.89 -10.71
CA HIS A 314 19.95 2.49 -11.11
C HIS A 314 18.60 1.88 -11.48
N ARG A 315 17.54 2.15 -10.69
CA ARG A 315 16.18 1.70 -11.01
C ARG A 315 15.66 2.29 -12.32
N ILE A 316 15.89 3.59 -12.55
CA ILE A 316 15.51 4.23 -13.82
C ILE A 316 16.22 3.55 -14.99
N SER A 317 17.51 3.19 -14.85
CA SER A 317 18.25 2.52 -15.91
C SER A 317 17.71 1.11 -16.22
N LEU A 318 17.27 0.36 -15.20
CA LEU A 318 16.65 -0.96 -15.38
C LEU A 318 15.31 -0.89 -16.11
N ASN A 319 14.60 0.24 -16.06
CA ASN A 319 13.35 0.40 -16.79
C ASN A 319 13.55 0.69 -18.29
N GLN A 320 14.76 1.07 -18.71
CA GLN A 320 15.09 1.43 -20.09
C GLN A 320 15.67 0.26 -20.90
N GLY A 321 16.13 -0.81 -20.24
CA GLY A 321 16.63 -2.04 -20.86
C GLY A 321 15.55 -3.11 -20.99
#